data_AF-A0A843E200-F1
#
_entry.id   AF-A0A843E200-F1
#
_cell.length_a   1.000
_cell.length_b   1.000
_cell.length_c   1.000
_cell.angle_alpha   90.00
_cell.angle_beta   90.00
_cell.angle_gamma   90.00
#
_symmetry.space_group_name_H-M   'P 1'
#
loop_
_entity.id
_entity.type
_entity.pdbx_description
1 polymer ?
#
loop_
_entity_poly.entity_id
_entity_poly.type
_entity_poly.pdbx_seq_one_letter_code
_entity_poly.pdbx_strand_id
1 'polypeptide(L)' 'MVDVDSDDYSLGQIMHLVNRYQQEHPEMDVFLDGDRRAIIGRTHQAFDSVER' A
#
# COMPACT_ATOMS: atom_id res chain seq x y z
N MET A 1 -7.62 1.13 -1.37
CA MET A 1 -7.01 2.08 -0.41
C MET A 1 -7.51 1.69 0.95
N VAL A 2 -6.60 1.53 1.91
CA VAL A 2 -6.95 1.30 3.32
C VAL A 2 -6.52 2.54 4.10
N ASP A 3 -7.48 3.22 4.70
CA ASP A 3 -7.20 4.32 5.64
C ASP A 3 -6.62 3.72 6.93
N VAL A 4 -5.50 4.26 7.41
CA VAL A 4 -4.86 3.79 8.65
C VAL A 4 -4.97 4.79 9.81
N ASP A 5 -5.60 5.94 9.58
CA ASP A 5 -5.88 6.94 10.61
C ASP A 5 -7.15 6.60 11.41
N SER A 6 -8.05 5.79 10.84
CA SER A 6 -9.36 5.45 11.43
C SER A 6 -9.30 4.49 12.62
N ASP A 7 -8.23 3.71 12.76
CA ASP A 7 -8.19 2.55 13.66
C ASP A 7 -7.03 2.59 14.68
N ASP A 8 -6.42 3.76 14.93
CA ASP A 8 -5.31 3.96 15.88
C ASP A 8 -4.17 2.94 15.69
N TYR A 9 -3.86 2.60 14.43
CA TYR A 9 -2.78 1.66 14.16
C TYR A 9 -1.42 2.24 14.55
N SER A 10 -0.65 1.46 15.30
CA SER A 10 0.78 1.74 15.46
C SER A 10 1.53 1.56 14.13
N LEU A 11 2.66 2.25 13.97
CA LEU A 11 3.51 2.10 12.78
C LEU A 11 3.88 0.63 12.51
N GLY A 12 4.15 -0.16 13.56
CA GLY A 12 4.46 -1.58 13.41
C GLY A 12 3.29 -2.39 12.83
N GLN A 13 2.05 -2.09 13.24
CA GLN A 13 0.85 -2.71 12.69
C GLN A 13 0.60 -2.30 11.24
N ILE A 14 0.83 -1.02 10.90
CA ILE A 14 0.74 -0.53 9.52
C ILE A 14 1.73 -1.26 8.63
N MET A 15 2.99 -1.38 9.05
CA MET A 15 4.03 -2.09 8.28
C MET A 15 3.71 -3.59 8.13
N HIS A 16 3.13 -4.21 9.15
CA HIS A 16 2.67 -5.60 9.05
C HIS A 16 1.53 -5.76 8.03
N LEU A 17 0.57 -4.83 8.01
CA LEU A 17 -0.52 -4.81 7.03
C LEU A 17 0.02 -4.63 5.61
N VAL A 18 0.95 -3.70 5.39
CA VAL A 18 1.58 -3.49 4.08
C VAL A 18 2.24 -4.79 3.59
N ASN A 19 3.06 -5.43 4.42
CA ASN A 19 3.75 -6.67 4.06
C ASN A 19 2.75 -7.80 3.75
N ARG A 20 1.67 -7.92 4.53
CA ARG A 20 0.61 -8.90 4.27
C ARG A 20 -0.02 -8.66 2.89
N TYR A 21 -0.40 -7.42 2.57
CA TYR A 21 -0.99 -7.09 1.28
C TYR A 21 -0.02 -7.30 0.10
N GLN A 22 1.28 -7.05 0.27
CA GLN A 22 2.29 -7.36 -0.74
C GLN A 22 2.38 -8.87 -1.03
N GLN A 23 2.23 -9.71 0.00
CA GLN A 23 2.25 -11.17 -0.17
C GLN A 23 0.95 -11.72 -0.77
N GLU A 24 -0.20 -11.13 -0.41
CA GLU A 24 -1.52 -11.50 -0.93
C GLU A 24 -1.71 -11.07 -2.40
N HIS A 25 -1.03 -10.00 -2.83
CA HIS A 25 -1.15 -9.41 -4.17
C HIS A 25 0.23 -9.15 -4.81
N PRO A 26 0.98 -10.19 -5.21
CA PRO A 26 2.32 -10.04 -5.79
C PRO A 26 2.34 -9.27 -7.13
N GLU A 27 1.20 -9.12 -7.79
CA GLU A 27 1.00 -8.33 -9.01
C GLU A 27 0.83 -6.81 -8.78
N MET A 28 0.87 -6.39 -7.51
CA MET A 28 0.65 -5.02 -7.10
C MET A 28 1.84 -4.45 -6.35
N ASP A 29 2.14 -3.18 -6.61
CA ASP A 29 2.98 -2.38 -5.74
C ASP A 29 2.12 -1.80 -4.62
N VAL A 30 2.30 -2.33 -3.41
CA VAL A 30 1.61 -1.88 -2.20
C VAL A 30 2.58 -1.12 -1.30
N PHE A 31 2.20 0.09 -0.88
CA PHE A 31 3.01 0.98 -0.04
C PHE A 31 2.15 1.89 0.83
N LEU A 32 2.77 2.50 1.84
CA LEU A 32 2.14 3.51 2.69
C LEU A 32 2.35 4.91 2.08
N ASP A 33 1.27 5.63 1.87
CA ASP A 33 1.28 7.07 1.61
C ASP A 33 1.23 7.81 2.95
N GLY A 34 2.35 8.41 3.34
CA GLY A 34 2.51 9.09 4.63
C GLY A 34 1.73 10.41 4.74
N ASP A 35 1.47 11.08 3.61
CA ASP A 35 0.70 12.33 3.58
C ASP A 35 -0.79 12.05 3.75
N ARG A 36 -1.26 10.98 3.11
CA ARG A 36 -2.67 10.54 3.20
C ARG A 36 -2.96 9.62 4.37
N ARG A 37 -1.93 9.15 5.07
CA ARG A 37 -2.03 8.10 6.10
C ARG A 37 -2.86 6.91 5.61
N ALA A 38 -2.49 6.38 4.45
CA ALA A 38 -3.24 5.30 3.81
C ALA A 38 -2.33 4.30 3.10
N ILE A 39 -2.70 3.01 3.15
CA ILE A 39 -2.07 1.97 2.33
C ILE A 39 -2.69 2.01 0.93
N ILE A 40 -1.82 2.21 -0.05
CA ILE A 40 -2.14 2.31 -1.48
C ILE A 40 -1.55 1.10 -2.20
N GLY A 41 -2.34 0.52 -3.11
CA GLY A 41 -1.90 -0.53 -4.02
C GLY A 41 -2.10 -0.07 -5.47
N ARG A 42 -1.12 -0.35 -6.34
CA ARG A 42 -1.20 -0.08 -7.78
C ARG A 42 -0.78 -1.32 -8.56
N THR A 43 -1.47 -1.64 -9.65
CA THR A 43 -1.08 -2.76 -10.52
C THR A 43 0.16 -2.40 -11.33
N HIS A 44 1.06 -3.36 -11.57
CA HIS A 44 2.29 -3.13 -12.35
C HIS A 44 2.02 -2.57 -13.75
N GLN A 45 0.89 -2.93 -14.37
CA GLN A 45 0.49 -2.42 -15.69
C GLN A 45 0.36 -0.89 -15.75
N ALA A 46 0.07 -0.24 -14.61
CA ALA A 46 -0.03 1.21 -14.55
C ALA A 46 1.33 1.91 -14.52
N PHE A 47 2.41 1.22 -14.10
CA PHE A 47 3.78 1.78 -14.07
C PHE A 47 4.46 1.71 -15.44
N ASP A 48 4.30 0.60 -16.17
CA ASP A 48 4.87 0.42 -17.53
C ASP A 48 4.30 1.40 -18.57
N SER A 49 3.11 1.97 -18.30
CA SER A 49 2.44 2.92 -19.20
C SER A 49 2.91 4.37 -19.03
N VAL A 50 3.72 4.68 -18.01
CA VAL A 50 4.22 6.04 -17.75
C VAL A 50 5.66 6.23 -18.25
N GLU A 51 6.37 5.14 -18.55
CA GLU A 51 7.72 5.16 -19.12
C GLU A 51 7.77 4.93 -20.65
N ARG A 52 6.62 4.94 -21.36
CA ARG A 52 6.57 4.85 -22.83
C ARG A 52 6.17 6.15 -23.52
#